data_AF-A0A561XBV3-F1
#
_entry.id   AF-A0A561XBV3-F1
#
_cell.length_a   1.000
_cell.length_b   1.000
_cell.length_c   1.000
_cell.angle_alpha   90.00
_cell.angle_beta   90.00
_cell.angle_gamma   90.00
#
_symmetry.space_group_name_H-M   'P 1'
#
loop_
_entity.id
_entity.type
_entity.pdbx_description
1 polymer ?
#
loop_
_entity_poly.entity_id
_entity_poly.type
_entity_poly.pdbx_seq_one_letter_code
_entity_poly.pdbx_strand_id
1 'polypeptide(L)'
;MGPLGFLVLSGFFAYLAFDAFQFNRTSGHKVWAVPPSSGRAVGVDPLSRAEQEGAQSNEITAVGGIPGLYWIFVMLSVGCLGVAAWLWLA
;
A
#
# COMPACT_ATOMS: atom_id res chain seq x y z
N MET A 1 2.92 27.03 -8.88
CA MET A 1 3.77 25.84 -9.05
C MET A 1 4.06 25.71 -10.55
N GLY A 2 5.33 25.58 -10.96
CA GLY A 2 5.68 25.46 -12.39
C GLY A 2 5.42 24.05 -12.93
N PRO A 3 5.61 23.81 -14.24
CA PRO A 3 5.35 22.52 -14.88
C PRO A 3 6.18 21.37 -14.26
N LEU A 4 7.44 21.64 -13.87
CA LEU A 4 8.29 20.70 -13.12
C LEU A 4 7.66 20.26 -11.79
N GLY A 5 6.98 21.17 -11.09
CA GLY A 5 6.35 20.85 -9.80
C GLY A 5 5.18 19.88 -9.94
N PHE A 6 4.35 20.07 -10.97
CA PHE A 6 3.27 19.14 -11.29
C PHE A 6 3.79 17.79 -11.79
N LEU A 7 4.92 17.77 -12.50
CA LEU A 7 5.56 16.53 -12.94
C LEU A 7 6.08 15.71 -11.75
N VAL A 8 6.74 16.35 -10.78
CA VAL A 8 7.16 15.71 -9.53
C VAL A 8 5.95 15.18 -8.74
N LEU A 9 4.89 15.98 -8.65
CA LEU A 9 3.67 15.59 -7.94
C LEU A 9 2.97 14.39 -8.62
N SER A 10 2.98 14.36 -9.95
CA SER A 10 2.50 13.22 -10.73
C SER A 10 3.29 11.95 -10.42
N GLY A 11 4.62 12.05 -10.38
CA GLY A 11 5.50 10.93 -10.00
C GLY A 11 5.26 10.45 -8.57
N PHE A 12 5.07 11.37 -7.62
CA PHE A 12 4.73 11.05 -6.23
C PHE A 12 3.43 10.25 -6.12
N PHE A 13 2.35 10.69 -6.79
CA PHE A 13 1.09 9.94 -6.78
C PHE A 13 1.19 8.60 -7.53
N ALA A 14 1.99 8.51 -8.59
CA ALA A 14 2.26 7.23 -9.25
C ALA A 14 2.95 6.24 -8.30
N TYR A 15 3.91 6.71 -7.50
CA TYR A 15 4.57 5.89 -6.48
C TYR A 15 3.57 5.39 -5.42
N LEU A 16 2.70 6.27 -4.92
CA LEU A 16 1.65 5.88 -3.96
C LEU A 16 0.64 4.88 -4.57
N ALA A 17 0.30 5.04 -5.85
CA ALA A 17 -0.52 4.06 -6.56
C ALA A 17 0.18 2.70 -6.65
N PHE A 18 1.47 2.69 -6.95
CA PHE A 18 2.26 1.45 -7.01
C PHE A 18 2.30 0.75 -5.64
N ASP A 19 2.54 1.49 -4.56
CA ASP A 19 2.54 0.96 -3.20
C ASP A 19 1.17 0.37 -2.81
N ALA A 20 0.09 1.11 -3.08
CA ALA A 20 -1.28 0.63 -2.84
C ALA A 20 -1.62 -0.64 -3.66
N PHE A 21 -1.14 -0.73 -4.90
CA PHE A 21 -1.32 -1.89 -5.75
C PHE A 21 -0.57 -3.13 -5.21
N GLN A 22 0.68 -2.94 -4.80
CA GLN A 22 1.50 -4.01 -4.23
C GLN A 22 0.91 -4.50 -2.91
N PHE A 23 0.40 -3.59 -2.08
CA PHE A 23 -0.31 -3.97 -0.87
C PHE A 23 -1.58 -4.78 -1.18
N ASN A 24 -2.40 -4.35 -2.15
CA ASN A 24 -3.58 -5.12 -2.52
C ASN A 24 -3.21 -6.55 -2.95
N ARG A 25 -2.10 -6.71 -3.69
CA ARG A 25 -1.57 -8.02 -4.10
C ARG A 25 -1.08 -8.87 -2.92
N THR A 26 -0.49 -8.27 -1.89
CA THR A 26 0.04 -8.99 -0.71
C THR A 26 -1.00 -9.17 0.40
N SER A 27 -2.09 -8.40 0.40
CA SER A 27 -3.18 -8.48 1.39
C SER A 27 -3.88 -9.85 1.41
N GLY A 28 -3.86 -10.58 0.29
CA GLY A 28 -4.38 -11.95 0.20
C GLY A 28 -3.43 -13.01 0.78
N HIS A 29 -2.24 -12.65 1.24
CA HIS A 29 -1.25 -13.59 1.78
C HIS A 29 -1.12 -13.38 3.28
N LYS A 30 -1.65 -14.34 4.05
CA LYS A 30 -1.42 -14.39 5.50
C LYS A 30 0.04 -14.79 5.75
N VAL A 31 0.88 -13.81 6.09
CA VAL A 31 2.23 -14.06 6.58
C VAL A 31 2.12 -14.45 8.06
N TRP A 32 2.40 -15.72 8.35
CA TRP A 32 2.45 -16.21 9.71
C TRP A 32 3.86 -15.99 10.25
N ALA A 33 3.98 -15.38 11.42
CA ALA A 33 5.28 -15.26 12.08
C ALA A 33 5.83 -16.66 12.33
N VAL A 34 6.97 -17.00 11.72
CA VAL A 34 7.66 -18.26 12.01
C VAL A 34 8.25 -18.12 13.40
N PRO A 35 7.90 -19.01 14.34
CA PRO A 35 8.40 -18.96 15.69
C PRO A 35 9.91 -19.25 15.69
N PRO A 36 10.69 -18.62 16.59
CA PRO A 36 12.09 -18.97 16.76
C PRO A 36 12.23 -20.46 17.12
N SER A 37 13.37 -21.04 16.75
CA SER A 37 13.70 -22.47 16.94
C SER A 37 13.62 -22.95 18.40
N SER A 38 13.47 -22.04 19.36
CA SER A 38 13.37 -22.27 20.81
C SER A 38 11.95 -22.56 21.35
N GLY A 39 10.97 -22.85 20.49
CA GLY A 39 9.87 -23.74 20.88
C GLY A 39 8.48 -23.12 21.06
N ARG A 40 7.85 -22.75 19.93
CA ARG A 40 6.38 -22.79 19.83
C ARG A 40 5.96 -22.94 18.37
N ALA A 41 5.79 -24.17 17.87
CA ALA A 41 5.47 -24.43 16.47
C ALA A 41 4.09 -23.85 16.08
N VAL A 42 4.09 -22.87 15.18
CA VAL A 42 2.87 -22.26 14.65
C VAL A 42 2.10 -23.28 13.81
N GLY A 43 0.83 -23.48 14.14
CA GLY A 43 -0.06 -24.44 13.48
C GLY A 43 -0.39 -25.70 14.29
N VAL A 44 0.31 -25.96 15.39
CA VAL A 44 0.04 -27.09 16.30
C VAL A 44 -0.76 -26.65 17.54
N ASP A 45 -0.65 -25.38 17.94
CA ASP A 45 -1.35 -24.81 19.09
C ASP A 45 -2.54 -23.93 18.62
N PRO A 46 -3.81 -24.29 18.90
CA PRO A 46 -4.96 -23.45 18.55
C PRO A 46 -4.95 -22.10 19.27
N LEU A 47 -4.29 -21.97 20.43
CA LEU A 47 -4.13 -20.67 21.11
C LEU A 47 -3.18 -19.75 20.32
N SER A 48 -2.13 -20.28 19.70
CA SER A 48 -1.19 -19.45 18.92
C SER A 48 -1.85 -18.88 17.67
N ARG A 49 -2.81 -19.60 17.08
CA ARG A 49 -3.61 -19.10 15.95
C ARG A 49 -4.55 -17.98 16.39
N ALA A 50 -5.29 -18.16 17.48
CA ALA A 50 -6.20 -17.14 18.00
C ALA A 50 -5.45 -15.86 18.45
N GLU A 51 -4.29 -16.02 19.09
CA GLU A 51 -3.41 -14.90 19.48
C GLU A 51 -2.87 -14.13 18.26
N GLN A 52 -2.51 -14.84 17.18
CA GLN A 52 -2.05 -14.20 15.93
C GLN A 52 -3.19 -13.54 15.15
N GLU A 53 -4.39 -14.11 15.13
CA GLU A 53 -5.58 -13.50 14.52
C GLU A 53 -6.00 -12.23 15.26
N GLY A 54 -5.90 -12.22 16.60
CA GLY A 54 -6.12 -11.01 17.41
C GLY A 54 -5.05 -9.94 17.22
N ALA A 55 -3.77 -10.34 17.14
CA ALA A 55 -2.64 -9.44 16.91
C ALA A 55 -2.59 -8.87 15.48
N GLN A 56 -3.12 -9.58 14.49
CA GLN A 56 -3.22 -9.12 13.09
C GLN A 56 -4.26 -8.01 12.89
N SER A 57 -5.14 -7.74 13.85
CA SER A 57 -6.25 -6.79 13.68
C SER A 57 -5.81 -5.32 13.52
N ASN A 58 -4.54 -4.98 13.80
CA ASN A 58 -4.09 -3.58 13.85
C ASN A 58 -2.88 -3.23 12.98
N GLU A 59 -2.27 -4.16 12.26
CA GLU A 59 -1.18 -3.81 11.33
C GLU A 59 -1.75 -3.49 9.93
N ILE A 60 -2.76 -2.62 9.90
CA ILE A 60 -3.20 -1.93 8.69
C ILE A 60 -2.11 -0.89 8.43
N THR A 61 -1.06 -1.29 7.72
CA THR A 61 -0.02 -0.37 7.26
C THR A 61 -0.61 0.62 6.25
N ALA A 62 -1.09 1.73 6.81
CA ALA A 62 -1.31 3.09 6.33
C ALA A 62 -2.06 3.39 5.01
N VAL A 63 -2.19 2.48 4.05
CA VAL A 63 -2.77 2.78 2.71
C VAL A 63 -3.65 1.63 2.20
N GLY A 64 -3.34 0.40 2.63
CA GLY A 64 -4.04 -0.81 2.20
C GLY A 64 -5.46 -1.03 2.72
N GLY A 65 -5.85 -0.31 3.78
CA GLY A 65 -7.16 -0.48 4.41
C GLY A 65 -8.30 0.24 3.71
N ILE A 66 -8.01 1.15 2.76
CA ILE A 66 -9.04 1.97 2.11
C ILE A 66 -9.33 1.40 0.70
N PRO A 67 -10.47 0.71 0.50
CA PRO A 67 -10.83 0.18 -0.81
C PRO A 67 -10.93 1.32 -1.83
N GLY A 68 -10.24 1.16 -2.97
CA GLY A 68 -10.24 2.13 -4.07
C GLY A 68 -9.18 3.24 -4.00
N LEU A 69 -8.34 3.28 -2.95
CA LEU A 69 -7.30 4.31 -2.80
C LEU A 69 -6.27 4.31 -3.94
N TYR A 70 -5.97 3.14 -4.51
CA TYR A 70 -5.19 2.99 -5.75
C TYR A 70 -5.71 3.90 -6.87
N TRP A 71 -7.02 3.85 -7.14
CA TRP A 71 -7.63 4.60 -8.24
C TRP A 71 -7.59 6.11 -7.99
N ILE A 72 -7.70 6.53 -6.73
CA ILE A 72 -7.56 7.94 -6.34
C ILE A 72 -6.17 8.46 -6.71
N PHE A 73 -5.11 7.71 -6.36
CA PHE A 73 -3.74 8.09 -6.69
C PHE A 73 -3.46 8.07 -8.20
N VAL A 74 -4.02 7.12 -8.94
CA VAL A 74 -3.93 7.09 -10.40
C VAL A 74 -4.54 8.36 -11.01
N MET A 75 -5.75 8.74 -10.59
CA MET A 75 -6.43 9.92 -11.12
C MET A 75 -5.68 11.22 -10.78
N LEU A 76 -5.14 11.33 -9.56
CA LEU A 76 -4.32 12.47 -9.16
C LEU A 76 -3.01 12.54 -9.95
N SER A 77 -2.36 11.40 -10.19
CA SER A 77 -1.13 11.32 -10.98
C SER A 77 -1.35 11.76 -12.42
N VAL A 78 -2.39 11.24 -13.08
CA VAL A 78 -2.74 11.60 -14.47
C VAL A 78 -3.18 13.06 -14.58
N GLY A 79 -3.96 13.55 -13.61
CA GLY A 79 -4.36 14.96 -13.55
C GLY A 79 -3.16 15.90 -13.45
N CYS A 80 -2.21 15.61 -12.56
CA CYS A 80 -0.98 16.40 -12.43
C CYS A 80 -0.12 16.33 -13.71
N LEU A 81 -0.03 15.18 -14.37
CA LEU A 81 0.69 15.03 -15.64
C LEU A 81 0.04 15.90 -16.73
N GLY A 82 -1.29 15.88 -16.82
CA GLY A 82 -2.04 16.69 -17.79
C GLY A 82 -1.83 18.18 -17.58
N VAL A 83 -1.85 18.65 -16.33
CA VAL A 83 -1.55 20.05 -15.99
C VAL A 83 -0.10 20.41 -16.31
N ALA A 84 0.86 19.53 -16.00
CA ALA A 84 2.27 19.74 -16.34
C ALA A 84 2.48 19.87 -17.85
N ALA A 85 1.85 18.99 -18.64
CA ALA A 85 1.93 19.00 -20.10
C ALA A 85 1.30 20.27 -20.68
N TRP A 86 0.13 20.67 -20.17
CA TRP A 86 -0.53 21.92 -20.56
C TRP A 86 0.36 23.14 -20.31
N LEU A 87 0.94 23.24 -19.11
CA LEU A 87 1.85 24.34 -18.74
C LEU A 87 3.17 24.34 -19.52
N TRP A 88 3.54 23.23 -20.16
CA TRP A 88 4.74 23.15 -21.01
C TRP A 88 4.47 23.60 -22.45
N LEU A 89 3.22 23.47 -22.89
CA LEU A 89 2.79 23.76 -24.26
C LEU A 89 2.12 25.14 -24.40
N ALA A 90 1.62 25.70 -23.30
CA ALA A 90 1.08 27.06 -23.20
C ALA A 90 2.20 28.09 -23.01
#